data_AF-A0A8X8XVE5-F1
#
_entry.id   AF-A0A8X8XVE5-F1
#
_cell.length_a   1.000
_cell.length_b   1.000
_cell.length_c   1.000
_cell.angle_alpha   90.00
_cell.angle_beta   90.00
_cell.angle_gamma   90.00
#
_symmetry.space_group_name_H-M   'P 1'
#
loop_
_entity.id
_entity.type
_entity.pdbx_description
1 polymer ?
#
loop_
_entity_poly.entity_id
_entity_poly.type
_entity_poly.pdbx_seq_one_letter_code
_entity_poly.pdbx_strand_id
1 'polypeptide(L)'
;MGNNLLLPITAAFLLLHCLRCSATVYTIGDSSGWDISTDIDSWSNDKTFSTGDTLLFQYSQYHSVSEVTEGNYKGCNTTNVLQSSNNGNTTFALTSPGERYFICGNRLHCLGGMKLHVHVVENQTVPGPVGAPSAQPELACLARGTGIRATTDMKKGIKALRRRYTADEKRSIDFTTRLYRATLTPLKLTVRESANGIAEGKFLMHRTKQTVLNQQMLQPANKQSINTYS
;
A
#
# COMPACT_ATOMS: atom_id res chain seq x y z
N MET A 1 -12.88 -42.04 -46.77
CA MET A 1 -12.16 -41.97 -45.49
C MET A 1 -12.20 -40.52 -45.07
N GLY A 2 -13.23 -40.16 -44.28
CA GLY A 2 -13.63 -38.77 -44.03
C GLY A 2 -12.83 -38.15 -42.89
N ASN A 3 -12.48 -36.88 -43.07
CA ASN A 3 -11.62 -36.07 -42.19
C ASN A 3 -12.26 -35.80 -40.82
N ASN A 4 -12.30 -36.81 -39.94
CA ASN A 4 -12.81 -36.68 -38.56
C ASN A 4 -11.83 -36.00 -37.60
N LEU A 5 -10.64 -35.63 -38.08
CA LEU A 5 -9.60 -34.94 -37.31
C LEU A 5 -9.76 -33.41 -37.28
N LEU A 6 -10.61 -32.82 -38.12
CA LEU A 6 -10.85 -31.36 -38.16
C LEU A 6 -11.73 -30.86 -37.00
N LEU A 7 -12.72 -31.67 -36.57
CA LEU A 7 -13.65 -31.35 -35.48
C LEU A 7 -12.98 -31.09 -34.10
N PRO A 8 -12.04 -31.92 -33.61
CA PRO A 8 -11.40 -31.68 -32.32
C PRO A 8 -10.44 -30.48 -32.36
N ILE A 9 -9.84 -30.19 -33.52
CA ILE A 9 -8.93 -29.05 -33.71
C ILE A 9 -9.72 -27.74 -33.62
N THR A 10 -10.86 -27.63 -34.30
CA THR A 10 -11.74 -26.44 -34.20
C THR A 10 -12.31 -26.24 -32.80
N ALA A 11 -12.66 -27.31 -32.09
CA ALA A 11 -13.14 -27.23 -30.71
C ALA A 11 -12.05 -26.77 -29.73
N ALA A 12 -10.80 -27.20 -29.92
CA ALA A 12 -9.66 -26.74 -29.12
C ALA A 12 -9.32 -25.26 -29.36
N PHE A 13 -9.42 -24.76 -30.59
CA PHE A 13 -9.25 -23.33 -30.90
C PHE A 13 -10.39 -22.46 -30.36
N LEU A 14 -11.63 -22.95 -30.32
CA LEU A 14 -12.76 -22.27 -29.68
C LEU A 14 -12.66 -22.27 -28.15
N LEU A 15 -12.10 -23.32 -27.54
CA LEU A 15 -11.84 -23.39 -26.10
C LEU A 15 -10.65 -22.50 -25.68
N LEU A 16 -9.70 -22.21 -26.59
CA LEU A 16 -8.56 -21.34 -26.31
C LEU A 16 -8.89 -19.83 -26.35
N HIS A 17 -10.10 -19.47 -26.78
CA HIS A 17 -10.65 -18.11 -26.68
C HIS A 17 -11.38 -17.87 -25.35
N CYS A 18 -11.12 -18.68 -24.32
CA CYS A 18 -11.49 -18.35 -22.94
C CYS A 18 -10.96 -16.95 -22.60
N LEU A 19 -11.89 -16.01 -22.53
CA LEU A 19 -11.69 -14.61 -22.20
C LEU A 19 -10.70 -14.48 -21.04
N ARG A 20 -9.58 -13.82 -21.29
CA ARG A 20 -8.70 -13.36 -20.21
C ARG A 20 -9.38 -12.20 -19.51
N CYS A 21 -10.27 -12.50 -18.57
CA CYS A 21 -10.72 -11.52 -17.59
C CYS A 21 -9.60 -11.36 -16.55
N SER A 22 -8.61 -10.52 -16.87
CA SER A 22 -7.52 -10.17 -15.96
C SER A 22 -7.79 -8.78 -15.42
N ALA A 23 -7.95 -8.67 -14.09
CA ALA A 23 -7.96 -7.39 -13.39
C ALA A 23 -6.53 -7.05 -12.95
N THR A 24 -6.09 -5.84 -13.24
CA THR A 24 -4.75 -5.33 -12.91
C THR A 24 -4.81 -4.47 -11.65
N VAL A 25 -3.79 -4.58 -10.80
CA VAL A 25 -3.59 -3.65 -9.68
C VAL A 25 -2.46 -2.70 -10.05
N TYR A 26 -2.77 -1.42 -10.14
CA TYR A 26 -1.80 -0.36 -10.40
C TYR A 26 -1.36 0.27 -9.08
N THR A 27 -0.12 0.03 -8.68
CA THR A 27 0.51 0.78 -7.59
C THR A 27 0.90 2.15 -8.10
N ILE A 28 0.23 3.19 -7.61
CA ILE A 28 0.44 4.56 -8.08
C ILE A 28 1.87 5.00 -7.75
N GLY A 29 2.63 5.39 -8.78
CA GLY A 29 4.04 5.77 -8.64
C GLY A 29 5.03 4.60 -8.47
N ASP A 30 4.57 3.35 -8.61
CA ASP A 30 5.36 2.13 -8.43
C ASP A 30 6.16 2.16 -7.12
N SER A 31 7.50 2.08 -7.17
CA SER A 31 8.37 2.12 -5.99
C SER A 31 8.46 3.49 -5.32
N SER A 32 8.17 4.56 -6.05
CA SER A 32 8.19 5.94 -5.54
C SER A 32 6.92 6.26 -4.74
N GLY A 33 5.83 5.56 -5.05
CA GLY A 33 4.56 5.67 -4.35
C GLY A 33 3.84 7.00 -4.62
N TRP A 34 2.78 7.23 -3.85
CA TRP A 34 2.00 8.46 -3.86
C TRP A 34 2.68 9.50 -2.97
N ASP A 35 3.58 10.28 -3.57
CA ASP A 35 4.42 11.28 -2.93
C ASP A 35 4.55 12.53 -3.82
N ILE A 36 4.92 13.66 -3.24
CA ILE A 36 5.13 14.92 -3.98
C ILE A 36 6.34 14.87 -4.93
N SER A 37 7.31 13.99 -4.65
CA SER A 37 8.50 13.81 -5.48
C SER A 37 8.31 12.85 -6.65
N THR A 38 7.17 12.15 -6.71
CA THR A 38 6.88 11.20 -7.79
C THR A 38 6.35 11.93 -9.02
N ASP A 39 6.94 11.65 -10.18
CA ASP A 39 6.41 12.09 -11.47
C ASP A 39 5.22 11.21 -11.91
N ILE A 40 4.04 11.56 -11.39
CA ILE A 40 2.79 10.83 -11.63
C ILE A 40 2.32 10.94 -13.08
N ASP A 41 2.54 12.09 -13.73
CA ASP A 41 2.16 12.31 -15.11
C ASP A 41 2.93 11.35 -16.03
N SER A 42 4.27 11.31 -15.89
CA SER A 42 5.10 10.35 -16.63
C SER A 42 4.76 8.90 -16.30
N TRP A 43 4.52 8.59 -15.02
CA TRP A 43 4.10 7.25 -14.60
C TRP A 43 2.80 6.84 -15.28
N SER A 44 1.82 7.72 -15.46
CA SER A 44 0.51 7.35 -16.01
C SER A 44 0.47 7.19 -17.53
N ASN A 45 1.45 7.73 -18.26
CA ASN A 45 1.38 7.91 -19.72
C ASN A 45 1.29 6.62 -20.55
N ASP A 46 1.84 5.51 -20.07
CA ASP A 46 1.84 4.22 -20.79
C ASP A 46 0.81 3.21 -20.24
N LYS A 47 -0.08 3.65 -19.35
CA LYS A 47 -1.04 2.79 -18.66
C LYS A 47 -2.41 2.92 -19.28
N THR A 48 -3.04 1.78 -19.51
CA THR A 48 -4.45 1.70 -19.90
C THR A 48 -5.25 1.15 -18.73
N PHE A 49 -6.13 1.96 -18.18
CA PHE A 49 -6.97 1.56 -17.05
C PHE A 49 -8.30 1.03 -17.58
N SER A 50 -8.69 -0.16 -17.15
CA SER A 50 -9.92 -0.82 -17.62
C SER A 50 -10.89 -1.09 -16.48
N THR A 51 -12.17 -1.23 -16.81
CA THR A 51 -13.16 -1.72 -15.84
C THR A 51 -12.71 -3.08 -15.26
N GLY A 52 -12.71 -3.19 -13.93
CA GLY A 52 -12.24 -4.34 -13.16
C GLY A 52 -10.88 -4.12 -12.51
N ASP A 53 -10.08 -3.16 -12.98
CA ASP A 53 -8.77 -2.84 -12.39
C ASP A 53 -8.90 -2.14 -11.03
N THR A 54 -7.79 -2.07 -10.29
CA THR A 54 -7.70 -1.40 -9.00
C THR A 54 -6.51 -0.43 -8.96
N LEU A 55 -6.75 0.77 -8.46
CA LEU A 55 -5.71 1.74 -8.13
C LEU A 55 -5.30 1.55 -6.68
N LEU A 56 -4.01 1.39 -6.41
CA LEU A 56 -3.43 1.24 -5.07
C LEU A 56 -2.53 2.44 -4.77
N PHE A 57 -2.98 3.29 -3.85
CA PHE A 57 -2.24 4.44 -3.35
C PHE A 57 -1.52 4.06 -2.05
N GLN A 58 -0.19 4.08 -2.06
CA GLN A 58 0.66 3.89 -0.88
C GLN A 58 1.39 5.18 -0.58
N TYR A 59 1.27 5.68 0.66
CA TYR A 59 1.76 7.00 1.03
C TYR A 59 2.03 7.14 2.53
N SER A 60 2.89 8.09 2.89
CA SER A 60 3.19 8.41 4.29
C SER A 60 2.04 9.14 4.99
N GLN A 61 2.11 9.28 6.31
CA GLN A 61 1.11 10.01 7.10
C GLN A 61 0.94 11.50 6.73
N TYR A 62 1.86 12.06 5.94
CA TYR A 62 1.82 13.46 5.49
C TYR A 62 0.95 13.67 4.25
N HIS A 63 0.38 12.59 3.73
CA HIS A 63 -0.40 12.58 2.50
C HIS A 63 -1.75 11.92 2.73
N SER A 64 -2.65 12.21 1.80
CA SER A 64 -3.95 11.59 1.68
C SER A 64 -4.26 11.42 0.20
N VAL A 65 -5.33 10.70 -0.10
CA VAL A 65 -5.88 10.60 -1.45
C VAL A 65 -7.36 10.93 -1.38
N SER A 66 -7.81 11.79 -2.27
CA SER A 66 -9.21 12.15 -2.40
C SER A 66 -9.64 12.03 -3.86
N GLU A 67 -10.72 11.30 -4.09
CA GLU A 67 -11.40 11.30 -5.36
C GLU A 67 -12.29 12.53 -5.46
N VAL A 68 -12.22 13.24 -6.58
CA VAL A 68 -12.85 14.53 -6.78
C VAL A 68 -13.48 14.65 -8.17
N THR A 69 -14.29 15.68 -8.36
CA THR A 69 -14.78 16.07 -9.69
C THR A 69 -13.65 16.70 -10.52
N GLU A 70 -13.82 16.75 -11.84
CA GLU A 70 -12.86 17.41 -12.76
C GLU A 70 -12.57 18.87 -12.35
N GLY A 71 -13.61 19.63 -11.99
CA GLY A 71 -13.46 21.03 -11.56
C GLY A 71 -12.60 21.15 -10.30
N ASN A 72 -12.82 20.26 -9.32
CA ASN A 72 -12.02 20.23 -8.11
C ASN A 72 -10.57 19.77 -8.38
N TYR A 73 -10.37 18.83 -9.31
CA TYR A 73 -9.03 18.42 -9.74
C TYR A 73 -8.24 19.57 -10.38
N LYS A 74 -8.86 20.32 -11.29
CA LYS A 74 -8.22 21.48 -11.94
C LYS A 74 -7.82 22.56 -10.94
N GLY A 75 -8.65 22.81 -9.94
CA GLY A 75 -8.42 23.82 -8.90
C GLY A 75 -7.67 23.36 -7.67
N CYS A 76 -7.31 22.07 -7.58
CA CYS A 76 -6.85 21.43 -6.33
C CYS A 76 -7.76 21.74 -5.13
N ASN A 77 -9.08 21.68 -5.36
CA ASN A 77 -10.09 21.95 -4.35
C ASN A 77 -10.42 20.68 -3.58
N THR A 78 -10.26 20.75 -2.27
CA THR A 78 -10.45 19.63 -1.34
C THR A 78 -11.77 19.73 -0.55
N THR A 79 -12.67 20.63 -0.97
CA THR A 79 -14.03 20.72 -0.44
C THR A 79 -14.98 19.82 -1.24
N ASN A 80 -15.95 19.22 -0.54
CA ASN A 80 -16.98 18.35 -1.14
C ASN A 80 -16.39 17.23 -2.03
N VAL A 81 -15.34 16.57 -1.54
CA VAL A 81 -14.72 15.42 -2.22
C VAL A 81 -15.71 14.24 -2.29
N LEU A 82 -15.56 13.40 -3.31
CA LEU A 82 -16.42 12.23 -3.52
C LEU A 82 -16.07 11.12 -2.52
N GLN A 83 -14.78 10.90 -2.33
CA GLN A 83 -14.24 9.96 -1.37
C GLN A 83 -12.87 10.45 -0.90
N SER A 84 -12.49 10.18 0.34
CA SER A 84 -11.18 10.54 0.89
C SER A 84 -10.65 9.48 1.84
N SER A 85 -9.33 9.35 1.90
CA SER A 85 -8.63 8.47 2.82
C SER A 85 -7.24 9.03 3.15
N ASN A 86 -6.79 8.76 4.37
CA ASN A 86 -5.49 9.14 4.91
C ASN A 86 -4.83 7.97 5.67
N ASN A 87 -5.20 6.73 5.34
CA ASN A 87 -4.76 5.53 6.06
C ASN A 87 -3.36 5.02 5.63
N GLY A 88 -2.71 5.68 4.68
CA GLY A 88 -1.38 5.32 4.13
C GLY A 88 -1.38 4.20 3.10
N ASN A 89 -2.50 3.49 2.93
CA ASN A 89 -2.66 2.41 1.97
C ASN A 89 -4.14 2.29 1.57
N THR A 90 -4.50 2.93 0.45
CA THR A 90 -5.89 3.04 -0.02
C THR A 90 -6.06 2.43 -1.39
N THR A 91 -7.13 1.67 -1.60
CA THR A 91 -7.50 1.13 -2.90
C THR A 91 -8.78 1.76 -3.44
N PHE A 92 -8.83 1.95 -4.76
CA PHE A 92 -10.02 2.35 -5.51
C PHE A 92 -10.25 1.36 -6.64
N ALA A 93 -11.38 0.64 -6.60
CA ALA A 93 -11.78 -0.24 -7.69
C ALA A 93 -12.36 0.58 -8.85
N LEU A 94 -11.97 0.25 -10.08
CA LEU A 94 -12.46 0.87 -11.31
C LEU A 94 -13.67 0.06 -11.81
N THR A 95 -14.86 0.36 -11.29
CA THR A 95 -16.07 -0.45 -11.52
C THR A 95 -16.88 -0.03 -12.75
N SER A 96 -16.57 1.12 -13.34
CA SER A 96 -17.28 1.67 -14.49
C SER A 96 -16.32 2.44 -15.40
N PRO A 97 -16.57 2.46 -16.72
CA PRO A 97 -15.84 3.32 -17.64
C PRO A 97 -16.04 4.81 -17.31
N GLY A 98 -15.12 5.65 -17.78
CA GLY A 98 -15.18 7.10 -17.67
C GLY A 98 -14.00 7.74 -16.95
N GLU A 99 -14.07 9.05 -16.78
CA GLU A 99 -13.00 9.84 -16.17
C GLU A 99 -13.06 9.80 -14.65
N ARG A 100 -11.92 9.59 -14.00
CA ARG A 100 -11.76 9.66 -12.55
C ARG A 100 -10.56 10.54 -12.18
N TYR A 101 -10.72 11.31 -11.12
CA TYR A 101 -9.72 12.30 -10.72
C TYR A 101 -9.37 12.15 -9.25
N PHE A 102 -8.08 12.08 -8.97
CA PHE A 102 -7.54 11.89 -7.63
C PHE A 102 -6.55 13.00 -7.31
N ILE A 103 -6.60 13.52 -6.08
CA ILE A 103 -5.68 14.55 -5.61
C ILE A 103 -5.18 14.21 -4.21
N CYS A 104 -4.00 14.73 -3.85
CA CYS A 104 -3.62 14.80 -2.45
C CYS A 104 -4.50 15.83 -1.73
N GLY A 105 -5.00 15.50 -0.54
CA GLY A 105 -5.84 16.42 0.24
C GLY A 105 -5.08 17.63 0.80
N ASN A 106 -3.75 17.63 0.73
CA ASN A 106 -2.96 18.84 0.91
C ASN A 106 -2.96 19.64 -0.40
N ARG A 107 -3.56 20.83 -0.36
CA ARG A 107 -3.71 21.70 -1.53
C ARG A 107 -2.38 22.05 -2.20
N LEU A 108 -1.33 22.33 -1.41
CA LEU A 108 -0.01 22.66 -1.97
C LEU A 108 0.64 21.46 -2.63
N HIS A 109 0.43 20.24 -2.11
CA HIS A 109 0.95 19.03 -2.75
C HIS A 109 0.22 18.75 -4.08
N CYS A 110 -1.10 18.91 -4.12
CA CYS A 110 -1.86 18.80 -5.37
C CYS A 110 -1.37 19.81 -6.42
N LEU A 111 -1.18 21.08 -6.02
CA LEU A 111 -0.65 22.13 -6.90
C LEU A 111 0.77 21.83 -7.36
N GLY A 112 1.55 21.11 -6.54
CA GLY A 112 2.87 20.60 -6.87
C GLY A 112 2.90 19.35 -7.76
N GLY A 113 1.75 18.89 -8.26
CA GLY A 113 1.68 17.75 -9.19
C GLY A 113 1.24 16.43 -8.56
N MET A 114 0.95 16.40 -7.25
CA MET A 114 0.48 15.19 -6.56
C MET A 114 -1.02 14.96 -6.81
N LYS A 115 -1.34 14.63 -8.06
CA LYS A 115 -2.68 14.42 -8.59
C LYS A 115 -2.63 13.41 -9.75
N LEU A 116 -3.72 12.69 -9.97
CA LEU A 116 -3.82 11.68 -11.03
C LEU A 116 -5.17 11.80 -11.73
N HIS A 117 -5.15 11.82 -13.05
CA HIS A 117 -6.33 11.66 -13.90
C HIS A 117 -6.27 10.27 -14.54
N VAL A 118 -7.38 9.54 -14.46
CA VAL A 118 -7.52 8.20 -15.03
C VAL A 118 -8.71 8.19 -15.99
N HIS A 119 -8.45 7.80 -17.24
CA HIS A 119 -9.49 7.43 -18.19
C HIS A 119 -9.71 5.91 -18.13
N VAL A 120 -10.87 5.49 -17.61
CA VAL A 120 -11.24 4.08 -17.51
C VAL A 120 -11.95 3.65 -18.79
N VAL A 121 -11.37 2.71 -19.53
CA VAL A 121 -12.02 2.10 -20.70
C VAL A 121 -12.88 0.91 -20.29
N GLU A 122 -13.92 0.64 -21.06
CA GLU A 122 -14.71 -0.57 -20.88
C GLU A 122 -13.87 -1.79 -21.25
N ASN A 123 -13.81 -2.76 -20.34
CA ASN A 123 -13.19 -4.04 -20.65
C ASN A 123 -14.12 -4.79 -21.63
N GLN A 124 -13.83 -4.69 -22.93
CA GLN A 124 -14.65 -5.32 -23.96
C GLN A 124 -14.60 -6.84 -23.80
N THR A 125 -15.64 -7.38 -23.17
CA THR A 125 -16.06 -8.76 -23.39
C THR A 125 -16.63 -8.77 -24.81
N VAL A 126 -15.85 -9.24 -25.79
CA VAL A 126 -16.20 -9.19 -27.22
C VAL A 126 -17.64 -9.67 -27.44
N PRO A 127 -18.55 -8.87 -28.04
CA PRO A 127 -19.86 -9.35 -28.47
C PRO A 127 -19.68 -10.38 -29.59
N GLY A 128 -20.34 -11.54 -29.48
CA GLY A 128 -20.39 -12.52 -30.57
C GLY A 128 -20.93 -11.91 -31.88
N PRO A 129 -20.64 -12.51 -33.05
CA PRO A 129 -20.95 -11.91 -34.35
C PRO A 129 -22.45 -11.64 -34.52
N VAL A 130 -22.73 -10.42 -34.98
CA VAL A 130 -24.06 -9.85 -35.25
C VAL A 130 -24.81 -10.69 -36.29
N GLY A 131 -25.96 -11.28 -35.92
CA GLY A 131 -26.80 -11.99 -36.90
C GLY A 131 -27.89 -12.94 -36.38
N ALA A 132 -28.10 -13.14 -35.08
CA ALA A 132 -29.18 -14.00 -34.57
C ALA A 132 -30.24 -13.18 -33.80
N PRO A 133 -31.55 -13.42 -34.03
CA PRO A 133 -32.61 -12.63 -33.42
C PRO A 133 -32.65 -12.83 -31.90
N SER A 134 -32.89 -11.72 -31.20
CA SER A 134 -33.01 -11.63 -29.74
C SER A 134 -34.02 -12.65 -29.20
N ALA A 135 -33.49 -13.66 -28.50
CA ALA A 135 -34.20 -14.38 -27.46
C ALA A 135 -33.28 -14.44 -26.25
N GLN A 136 -33.53 -13.58 -25.25
CA GLN A 136 -32.99 -13.79 -23.91
C GLN A 136 -33.43 -15.18 -23.44
N PRO A 137 -32.49 -15.92 -22.83
CA PRO A 137 -32.61 -16.04 -21.40
C PRO A 137 -31.34 -15.54 -20.72
N GLU A 138 -31.55 -14.64 -19.76
CA GLU A 138 -30.64 -14.42 -18.65
C GLU A 138 -30.46 -15.77 -17.94
N LEU A 139 -29.35 -16.46 -18.18
CA LEU A 139 -28.90 -17.50 -17.28
C LEU A 139 -27.38 -17.58 -17.26
N ALA A 140 -26.88 -17.00 -16.18
CA ALA A 140 -25.71 -17.38 -15.42
C ALA A 140 -25.16 -18.76 -15.80
N CYS A 141 -23.84 -18.78 -16.02
CA CYS A 141 -23.02 -19.98 -16.07
C CYS A 141 -23.29 -20.88 -14.85
N LEU A 142 -24.16 -21.89 -15.02
CA LEU A 142 -24.34 -22.96 -14.05
C LEU A 142 -23.42 -24.12 -14.39
N ALA A 143 -22.48 -24.34 -13.47
CA ALA A 143 -21.74 -25.56 -13.30
C ALA A 143 -22.67 -26.79 -13.33
N ARG A 144 -22.30 -27.79 -14.13
CA ARG A 144 -22.78 -29.16 -13.91
C ARG A 144 -22.08 -29.73 -12.68
N GLY A 145 -22.83 -29.88 -11.61
CA GLY A 145 -22.48 -30.68 -10.43
C GLY A 145 -23.76 -31.24 -9.84
N THR A 146 -24.02 -32.50 -10.14
CA THR A 146 -25.12 -33.33 -9.65
C THR A 146 -25.35 -33.23 -8.13
N GLY A 147 -26.59 -32.95 -7.74
CA GLY A 147 -27.34 -33.70 -6.73
C GLY A 147 -26.83 -33.74 -5.27
N ILE A 148 -27.49 -32.93 -4.43
CA ILE A 148 -27.91 -33.27 -3.05
C ILE A 148 -26.82 -33.41 -1.97
N ARG A 149 -26.38 -32.27 -1.40
CA ARG A 149 -26.20 -32.00 0.07
C ARG A 149 -25.70 -30.55 0.38
N ALA A 150 -26.20 -29.53 -0.31
CA ALA A 150 -25.41 -28.31 -0.55
C ALA A 150 -25.48 -27.14 0.47
N THR A 151 -26.28 -27.16 1.54
CA THR A 151 -26.36 -25.97 2.43
C THR A 151 -25.42 -26.02 3.63
N THR A 152 -25.13 -27.21 4.14
CA THR A 152 -24.24 -27.38 5.30
C THR A 152 -22.77 -27.31 4.89
N ASP A 153 -22.42 -27.86 3.72
CA ASP A 153 -21.04 -27.86 3.22
C ASP A 153 -20.57 -26.50 2.69
N MET A 154 -21.46 -25.65 2.14
CA MET A 154 -21.08 -24.29 1.73
C MET A 154 -20.78 -23.39 2.92
N LYS A 155 -21.55 -23.49 4.01
CA LYS A 155 -21.26 -22.76 5.27
C LYS A 155 -19.98 -23.27 5.92
N LYS A 156 -19.71 -24.58 5.84
CA LYS A 156 -18.45 -25.20 6.31
C LYS A 156 -17.26 -24.73 5.47
N GLY A 157 -17.44 -24.64 4.14
CA GLY A 157 -16.48 -24.12 3.17
C GLY A 157 -16.16 -22.64 3.39
N ILE A 158 -17.16 -21.78 3.58
CA ILE A 158 -16.96 -20.34 3.88
C ILE A 158 -16.28 -20.15 5.25
N LYS A 159 -16.66 -20.94 6.26
CA LYS A 159 -15.99 -20.91 7.57
C LYS A 159 -14.56 -21.45 7.49
N ALA A 160 -14.30 -22.45 6.64
CA ALA A 160 -12.97 -22.99 6.37
C ALA A 160 -12.10 -22.02 5.56
N LEU A 161 -12.66 -21.31 4.58
CA LEU A 161 -11.99 -20.26 3.80
C LEU A 161 -11.69 -19.05 4.68
N ARG A 162 -12.64 -18.57 5.49
CA ARG A 162 -12.38 -17.51 6.49
C ARG A 162 -11.31 -17.95 7.48
N ARG A 163 -11.32 -19.21 7.96
CA ARG A 163 -10.26 -19.74 8.83
C ARG A 163 -8.91 -19.85 8.13
N ARG A 164 -8.85 -20.30 6.87
CA ARG A 164 -7.61 -20.38 6.08
C ARG A 164 -7.07 -19.00 5.77
N TYR A 165 -7.92 -18.05 5.38
CA TYR A 165 -7.57 -16.65 5.11
C TYR A 165 -7.04 -15.96 6.37
N THR A 166 -7.74 -16.08 7.51
CA THR A 166 -7.22 -15.55 8.79
C THR A 166 -5.98 -16.29 9.28
N ALA A 167 -5.81 -17.58 8.97
CA ALA A 167 -4.64 -18.35 9.38
C ALA A 167 -3.42 -18.02 8.51
N ASP A 168 -3.61 -17.72 7.23
CA ASP A 168 -2.53 -17.31 6.33
C ASP A 168 -2.10 -15.87 6.62
N GLU A 169 -3.04 -14.96 6.87
CA GLU A 169 -2.77 -13.61 7.39
C GLU A 169 -2.03 -13.69 8.74
N LYS A 170 -2.49 -14.55 9.67
CA LYS A 170 -1.82 -14.76 10.96
C LYS A 170 -0.45 -15.44 10.82
N ARG A 171 -0.26 -16.35 9.86
CA ARG A 171 1.02 -17.01 9.59
C ARG A 171 2.01 -16.06 8.93
N SER A 172 1.55 -15.18 8.04
CA SER A 172 2.32 -14.09 7.44
C SER A 172 2.71 -13.05 8.49
N ILE A 173 1.78 -12.65 9.37
CA ILE A 173 2.06 -11.76 10.50
C ILE A 173 3.01 -12.43 11.50
N ASP A 174 2.84 -13.71 11.83
CA ASP A 174 3.72 -14.42 12.76
C ASP A 174 5.13 -14.64 12.17
N PHE A 175 5.25 -14.88 10.86
CA PHE A 175 6.53 -14.97 10.15
C PHE A 175 7.23 -13.61 10.08
N THR A 176 6.50 -12.56 9.68
CA THR A 176 7.00 -11.18 9.62
C THR A 176 7.37 -10.67 11.01
N THR A 177 6.59 -10.99 12.06
CA THR A 177 6.89 -10.63 13.45
C THR A 177 8.11 -11.41 13.97
N ARG A 178 8.30 -12.68 13.57
CA ARG A 178 9.51 -13.46 13.92
C ARG A 178 10.74 -12.90 13.23
N LEU A 179 10.66 -12.54 11.95
CA LEU A 179 11.75 -11.90 11.23
C LEU A 179 12.07 -10.51 11.79
N TYR A 180 11.04 -9.71 12.09
CA TYR A 180 11.19 -8.40 12.72
C TYR A 180 11.79 -8.49 14.12
N ARG A 181 11.36 -9.45 14.95
CA ARG A 181 12.00 -9.70 16.26
C ARG A 181 13.43 -10.21 16.12
N ALA A 182 13.70 -11.11 15.18
CA ALA A 182 15.04 -11.64 14.94
C ALA A 182 16.01 -10.52 14.47
N THR A 183 15.54 -9.58 13.66
CA THR A 183 16.32 -8.43 13.17
C THR A 183 16.45 -7.30 14.20
N LEU A 184 15.46 -7.09 15.07
CA LEU A 184 15.54 -6.09 16.14
C LEU A 184 16.33 -6.55 17.38
N THR A 185 16.61 -7.85 17.53
CA THR A 185 17.38 -8.37 18.66
C THR A 185 18.81 -7.77 18.71
N PRO A 186 19.60 -7.75 17.62
CA PRO A 186 20.92 -7.09 17.63
C PRO A 186 20.86 -5.57 17.84
N LEU A 187 19.81 -4.91 17.35
CA LEU A 187 19.56 -3.47 17.59
C LEU A 187 19.22 -3.16 19.06
N LYS A 188 18.50 -4.06 19.74
CA LYS A 188 18.14 -3.90 21.14
C LYS A 188 19.32 -4.19 22.08
N LEU A 189 20.24 -5.08 21.69
CA LEU A 189 21.50 -5.29 22.41
C LEU A 189 22.42 -4.07 22.31
N THR A 190 22.62 -3.53 21.10
CA THR A 190 23.49 -2.36 20.87
C THR A 190 22.99 -1.10 21.58
N VAL A 191 21.67 -0.86 21.62
CA VAL A 191 21.11 0.25 22.41
C VAL A 191 21.31 0.05 23.92
N ARG A 192 21.22 -1.20 24.42
CA ARG A 192 21.49 -1.51 25.84
C ARG A 192 22.97 -1.36 26.19
N GLU A 193 23.89 -1.79 25.33
CA GLU A 193 25.33 -1.59 25.51
C GLU A 193 25.70 -0.11 25.47
N SER A 194 25.11 0.66 24.55
CA SER A 194 25.31 2.11 24.49
C SER A 194 24.76 2.82 25.74
N ALA A 195 23.57 2.44 26.21
CA ALA A 195 23.00 2.98 27.44
C ALA A 195 23.83 2.66 28.70
N ASN A 196 24.36 1.44 28.80
CA ASN A 196 25.25 1.05 29.89
C ASN A 196 26.59 1.80 29.82
N GLY A 197 27.17 1.97 28.62
CA GLY A 197 28.39 2.77 28.43
C GLY A 197 28.20 4.25 28.81
N ILE A 198 27.03 4.84 28.52
CA ILE A 198 26.70 6.21 28.93
C ILE A 198 26.53 6.31 30.45
N ALA A 199 25.95 5.30 31.10
CA ALA A 199 25.79 5.28 32.55
C ALA A 199 27.16 5.18 33.27
N GLU A 200 28.03 4.29 32.81
CA GLU A 200 29.41 4.16 33.32
C GLU A 200 30.22 5.45 33.10
N GLY A 201 30.10 6.08 31.93
CA GLY A 201 30.76 7.36 31.63
C GLY A 201 30.29 8.52 32.53
N LYS A 202 28.98 8.58 32.84
CA LYS A 202 28.42 9.56 33.79
C LYS A 202 28.91 9.30 35.21
N PHE A 203 29.02 8.04 35.62
CA PHE A 203 29.54 7.66 36.93
C PHE A 203 31.02 8.07 37.10
N LEU A 204 31.86 7.82 36.08
CA LEU A 204 33.27 8.23 36.09
C LEU A 204 33.42 9.75 36.18
N MET A 205 32.68 10.50 35.37
CA MET A 205 32.73 11.98 35.38
C MET A 205 32.30 12.58 36.72
N HIS A 206 31.29 11.99 37.38
CA HIS A 206 30.87 12.41 38.71
C HIS A 206 31.97 12.16 39.75
N ARG A 207 32.63 11.00 39.69
CA ARG A 207 33.72 10.64 40.60
C ARG A 207 34.93 11.57 40.42
N THR A 208 35.30 11.89 39.18
CA THR A 208 36.38 12.85 38.89
C THR A 208 36.07 14.24 39.41
N LYS A 209 34.84 14.74 39.23
CA LYS A 209 34.43 16.04 39.81
C LYS A 209 34.55 16.05 41.33
N GLN A 210 34.13 14.97 42.00
CA GLN A 210 34.25 14.85 43.46
C GLN A 210 35.73 14.83 43.91
N THR A 211 36.61 14.16 43.16
CA THR A 211 38.05 14.14 43.44
C THR A 211 38.69 15.52 43.26
N VAL A 212 38.33 16.27 42.22
CA VAL A 212 38.83 17.64 41.98
C VAL A 212 38.36 18.60 43.07
N LEU A 213 37.08 18.53 43.45
CA LEU A 213 36.53 19.32 44.56
C LEU A 213 37.25 19.02 45.89
N ASN A 214 37.51 17.74 46.18
CA ASN A 214 38.24 17.35 47.38
C ASN A 214 39.72 17.82 47.34
N GLN A 215 40.35 17.87 46.17
CA GLN A 215 41.71 18.41 46.01
C GLN A 215 41.77 19.93 46.15
N GLN A 216 40.76 20.67 45.68
CA GLN A 216 40.67 22.13 45.88
C GLN A 216 40.46 22.49 47.37
N MET A 217 39.76 21.65 48.13
CA MET A 217 39.56 21.85 49.57
C MET A 217 40.82 21.58 50.41
N LEU A 218 41.85 20.95 49.83
CA LEU A 218 43.13 20.66 50.49
C LEU A 218 44.24 21.67 50.15
N GLN A 219 43.97 22.69 49.32
CA GLN A 219 44.96 23.73 49.02
C GLN A 219 45.01 24.77 50.14
N PRO A 220 46.16 25.01 50.79
CA PRO A 220 46.29 26.04 51.81
C PRO A 220 46.14 27.42 51.17
N ALA A 221 45.31 28.27 51.79
CA ALA A 221 45.00 29.62 51.34
C ALA A 221 46.25 30.52 51.39
N ASN A 222 47.00 30.59 50.29
CA ASN A 222 48.03 31.60 50.12
C ASN A 222 47.36 32.90 49.62
N LYS A 223 46.98 33.76 50.57
CA LYS A 223 46.37 35.06 50.30
C LYS A 223 47.48 36.02 49.85
N GLN A 224 47.51 36.30 48.56
CA GLN A 224 48.42 37.26 47.94
C GLN A 224 48.09 38.67 48.44
N SER A 225 49.06 39.28 49.14
CA SER A 225 49.22 40.73 49.24
C SER A 225 49.49 41.32 47.84
N ILE A 226 49.51 42.66 47.73
CA ILE A 226 49.83 43.50 46.54
C ILE A 226 48.52 43.89 45.79
N ASN A 227 48.05 45.13 45.63
CA ASN A 227 48.55 46.52 45.64
C ASN A 227 47.37 47.45 46.08
N THR A 228 47.48 48.74 46.40
CA THR A 228 47.78 49.87 45.48
C THR A 228 47.81 51.23 46.20
N TYR A 229 48.82 52.04 45.84
CA TYR A 229 48.85 53.50 45.64
C TYR A 229 48.35 54.48 46.72
N SER A 230 49.31 55.21 47.31
CA SER A 230 49.36 56.68 47.32
C SER A 230 50.81 57.14 47.44
#